data_AF-A0A173KXQ2-F1
#
_entry.id   AF-A0A173KXQ2-F1
#
_cell.length_a   1.000
_cell.length_b   1.000
_cell.length_c   1.000
_cell.angle_alpha   90.00
_cell.angle_beta   90.00
_cell.angle_gamma   90.00
#
_symmetry.space_group_name_H-M   'P 1'
#
loop_
_entity.id
_entity.type
_entity.pdbx_description
1 polymer ?
#
loop_
_entity_poly.entity_id
_entity_poly.type
_entity_poly.pdbx_seq_one_letter_code
_entity_poly.pdbx_strand_id
1 'polypeptide(L)'
;MDETLKRYRESIDNIDAALVFMLAERFKITQAVGEYKATHDLPPADPGREERQIARLRQLATDANLDPDFTEKFLRFIIDEVIRHHERLRER
;
A
#
# COMPACT_ATOMS: atom_id res chain seq x y z
N MET A 1 -0.97 29.62 -20.56
CA MET A 1 -0.59 28.52 -19.65
C MET A 1 0.74 27.99 -20.18
N ASP A 2 1.71 27.68 -19.32
CA ASP A 2 3.01 27.18 -19.78
C ASP A 2 2.85 25.75 -20.36
N GLU A 3 3.15 25.56 -21.65
CA GLU A 3 2.99 24.28 -22.35
C GLU A 3 3.92 23.18 -21.81
N THR A 4 5.10 23.55 -21.30
CA THR A 4 6.03 22.60 -20.68
C THR A 4 5.45 22.11 -19.36
N LEU A 5 4.95 23.03 -18.53
CA LEU A 5 4.28 22.68 -17.27
C LEU A 5 3.05 21.82 -17.50
N LYS A 6 2.27 22.09 -18.56
CA LYS A 6 1.11 21.28 -18.93
C LYS A 6 1.51 19.83 -19.20
N ARG A 7 2.55 19.59 -20.01
CA ARG A 7 3.03 18.24 -20.33
C ARG A 7 3.54 17.47 -19.11
N TYR A 8 4.19 18.16 -18.17
CA TYR A 8 4.60 17.53 -16.91
C TYR A 8 3.39 17.09 -16.08
N ARG A 9 2.33 17.92 -16.01
CA ARG A 9 1.10 17.56 -15.31
C ARG A 9 0.39 16.36 -15.95
N GLU A 10 0.30 16.32 -17.27
CA GLU A 10 -0.26 15.17 -17.99
C GLU A 10 0.52 13.87 -17.68
N SER A 11 1.84 13.97 -17.50
CA SER A 11 2.67 12.82 -17.09
C SER A 11 2.40 12.40 -15.64
N ILE A 12 2.23 13.37 -14.74
CA ILE A 12 1.86 13.13 -13.33
C ILE A 12 0.48 12.46 -13.25
N ASP A 13 -0.52 12.97 -13.97
CA ASP A 13 -1.87 12.42 -13.99
C ASP A 13 -1.89 10.94 -14.42
N ASN A 14 -1.05 10.57 -15.39
CA ASN A 14 -0.88 9.18 -15.82
C ASN A 14 -0.25 8.29 -14.74
N ILE A 15 0.75 8.81 -14.02
CA ILE A 15 1.37 8.09 -12.89
C ILE A 15 0.36 7.90 -11.76
N ASP A 16 -0.41 8.94 -11.44
CA ASP A 16 -1.43 8.89 -10.39
C ASP A 16 -2.52 7.86 -10.72
N ALA A 17 -2.98 7.81 -11.98
CA ALA A 17 -3.91 6.78 -12.43
C ALA A 17 -3.32 5.36 -12.23
N ALA A 18 -2.06 5.16 -12.61
CA ALA A 18 -1.38 3.87 -12.40
C ALA A 18 -1.27 3.50 -10.91
N LEU A 19 -0.95 4.47 -10.04
CA LEU A 19 -0.91 4.26 -8.60
C LEU A 19 -2.27 3.82 -8.04
N VAL A 20 -3.36 4.45 -8.47
CA VAL A 20 -4.72 4.09 -8.04
C VAL A 20 -5.07 2.67 -8.47
N PHE A 21 -4.83 2.29 -9.72
CA PHE A 21 -5.13 0.93 -10.19
C PHE A 21 -4.27 -0.14 -9.49
N MET A 22 -2.99 0.15 -9.25
CA MET A 22 -2.10 -0.76 -8.52
C MET A 22 -2.53 -0.92 -7.06
N LEU A 23 -2.99 0.15 -6.41
CA LEU A 23 -3.57 0.07 -5.07
C LEU A 23 -4.85 -0.76 -5.08
N ALA A 24 -5.75 -0.57 -6.05
CA ALA A 24 -6.98 -1.36 -6.15
C ALA A 24 -6.69 -2.87 -6.24
N GLU A 25 -5.75 -3.27 -7.09
CA GLU A 25 -5.33 -4.68 -7.18
C GLU A 25 -4.68 -5.17 -5.88
N ARG A 26 -3.83 -4.35 -5.24
CA ARG A 26 -3.25 -4.71 -3.93
C ARG A 26 -4.35 -4.92 -2.88
N PHE A 27 -5.34 -4.05 -2.82
CA PHE A 27 -6.44 -4.13 -1.86
C PHE A 27 -7.30 -5.38 -2.07
N LYS A 28 -7.60 -5.73 -3.33
CA LYS A 28 -8.29 -6.97 -3.69
C LYS A 28 -7.58 -8.21 -3.13
N ILE A 29 -6.25 -8.29 -3.28
CA ILE A 29 -5.47 -9.40 -2.73
C ILE A 29 -5.47 -9.37 -1.20
N THR A 30 -5.31 -8.19 -0.58
CA THR A 30 -5.34 -8.11 0.89
C THR A 30 -6.71 -8.45 1.47
N GLN A 31 -7.81 -8.19 0.75
CA GLN A 31 -9.14 -8.63 1.16
C GLN A 31 -9.22 -10.17 1.17
N ALA A 32 -8.77 -10.83 0.10
CA ALA A 32 -8.70 -12.29 0.05
C ALA A 32 -7.82 -12.87 1.17
N VAL A 33 -6.71 -12.21 1.51
CA VAL A 33 -5.88 -12.57 2.68
C VAL A 33 -6.68 -12.42 3.99
N GLY A 34 -7.48 -11.36 4.13
CA GLY A 34 -8.33 -11.15 5.30
C GLY A 34 -9.41 -12.23 5.45
N GLU A 35 -10.09 -12.58 4.36
CA GLU A 35 -11.07 -13.67 4.31
C GLU A 35 -10.42 -15.02 4.64
N TYR A 36 -9.23 -15.29 4.09
CA TYR A 36 -8.45 -16.47 4.42
C TYR A 36 -8.09 -16.52 5.90
N LYS A 37 -7.58 -15.41 6.46
CA LYS A 37 -7.24 -15.33 7.88
C LYS A 37 -8.46 -15.57 8.77
N ALA A 38 -9.60 -14.95 8.47
CA ALA A 38 -10.83 -15.10 9.22
C ALA A 38 -11.33 -16.55 9.23
N THR A 39 -11.32 -17.22 8.06
CA THR A 39 -11.75 -18.63 7.94
C THR A 39 -10.84 -19.63 8.66
N HIS A 40 -9.59 -19.26 8.94
CA HIS A 40 -8.59 -20.11 9.60
C HIS A 40 -8.27 -19.66 11.03
N ASP A 41 -9.07 -18.75 11.61
CA ASP A 41 -8.86 -18.15 12.94
C ASP A 41 -7.43 -17.57 13.15
N LEU A 42 -6.88 -16.99 12.09
CA LEU A 42 -5.58 -16.31 12.12
C LEU A 42 -5.75 -14.84 12.49
N PRO A 43 -4.79 -14.24 13.22
CA PRO A 43 -4.88 -12.84 13.61
C PRO A 43 -4.83 -11.89 12.39
N PRO A 44 -5.61 -10.79 12.42
CA PRO A 44 -5.64 -9.80 11.34
C PRO A 44 -4.28 -9.11 11.18
N ALA A 45 -3.62 -8.75 12.28
CA ALA A 45 -2.27 -8.21 12.30
C ALA A 45 -1.20 -9.31 12.39
N ASP A 46 -0.04 -9.06 11.79
CA ASP A 46 1.16 -9.91 11.92
C ASP A 46 2.39 -8.98 12.02
N PRO A 47 2.79 -8.58 13.25
CA PRO A 47 3.84 -7.59 13.46
C PRO A 47 5.16 -7.98 12.79
N GLY A 48 5.54 -9.27 12.83
CA GLY A 48 6.77 -9.73 12.19
C GLY A 48 6.71 -9.63 10.67
N ARG A 49 5.55 -9.90 10.06
CA ARG A 49 5.35 -9.71 8.61
C ARG A 49 5.35 -8.22 8.23
N GLU A 50 4.79 -7.36 9.05
CA GLU A 50 4.74 -5.91 8.84
C GLU A 50 6.14 -5.28 8.90
N GLU A 51 6.94 -5.63 9.91
CA GLU A 51 8.34 -5.21 10.04
C GLU A 51 9.17 -5.58 8.81
N ARG A 52 9.04 -6.84 8.32
CA ARG A 52 9.73 -7.30 7.10
C ARG A 52 9.28 -6.54 5.85
N GLN A 53 8.01 -6.16 5.75
CA GLN A 53 7.51 -5.35 4.64
C GLN A 53 8.10 -3.95 4.66
N ILE A 54 8.10 -3.30 5.83
CA ILE A 54 8.67 -1.97 6.02
C ILE A 54 10.16 -1.97 5.66
N ALA A 55 10.94 -2.91 6.19
CA ALA A 55 12.37 -3.01 5.90
C ALA A 55 12.65 -3.18 4.39
N ARG A 56 11.94 -4.11 3.73
CA ARG A 56 12.07 -4.33 2.28
C ARG A 56 11.74 -3.08 1.47
N LEU A 57 10.69 -2.35 1.84
CA LEU A 57 10.24 -1.21 1.07
C LEU A 57 11.07 0.05 1.32
N ARG A 58 11.64 0.23 2.52
CA ARG A 58 12.69 1.23 2.78
C ARG A 58 13.91 1.02 1.89
N GLN A 59 14.32 -0.24 1.69
CA GLN A 59 15.40 -0.56 0.75
C GLN A 59 15.03 -0.19 -0.68
N LEU A 60 13.84 -0.59 -1.14
CA LEU A 60 13.36 -0.24 -2.49
C LEU A 60 13.25 1.28 -2.71
N ALA A 61 12.85 2.03 -1.69
CA ALA A 61 12.84 3.50 -1.75
C ALA A 61 14.25 4.05 -1.96
N THR A 62 15.22 3.55 -1.18
CA THR A 62 16.63 3.92 -1.31
C THR A 62 17.15 3.64 -2.72
N ASP A 63 16.89 2.43 -3.23
CA ASP A 63 17.31 2.02 -4.58
C ASP A 63 16.66 2.87 -5.69
N ALA A 64 15.45 3.37 -5.45
CA ALA A 64 14.70 4.22 -6.37
C ALA A 64 14.99 5.72 -6.21
N ASN A 65 15.93 6.12 -5.33
CA ASN A 65 16.17 7.52 -4.94
C ASN A 65 14.92 8.25 -4.40
N LEU A 66 14.07 7.52 -3.70
CA LEU A 66 12.92 8.05 -2.97
C LEU A 66 13.25 8.09 -1.47
N ASP A 67 12.76 9.10 -0.76
CA ASP A 67 12.94 9.21 0.69
C ASP A 67 12.35 7.97 1.41
N PRO A 68 13.18 7.16 2.11
CA PRO A 68 12.73 5.99 2.84
C PRO A 68 11.75 6.33 3.96
N ASP A 69 11.86 7.50 4.58
CA ASP A 69 11.00 7.91 5.69
C ASP A 69 9.62 8.33 5.20
N PHE A 70 9.55 9.04 4.07
CA PHE A 70 8.29 9.27 3.35
C PHE A 70 7.64 7.94 2.95
N THR A 71 8.42 7.03 2.37
CA THR A 71 7.91 5.73 1.90
C THR A 71 7.35 4.91 3.06
N GLU A 72 8.04 4.87 4.20
CA GLU A 72 7.55 4.18 5.39
C GLU A 72 6.21 4.76 5.89
N LYS A 73 6.09 6.09 5.97
CA LYS A 73 4.83 6.74 6.39
C LYS A 73 3.66 6.35 5.49
N PHE A 74 3.87 6.40 4.17
CA PHE A 74 2.86 5.99 3.20
C PHE A 74 2.47 4.51 3.38
N LEU A 75 3.43 3.64 3.63
CA LEU A 75 3.17 2.22 3.79
C LEU A 75 2.47 1.86 5.09
N ARG A 76 2.81 2.52 6.19
CA ARG A 76 2.09 2.39 7.45
C ARG A 76 0.62 2.75 7.27
N PHE A 77 0.33 3.87 6.60
CA PHE A 77 -1.03 4.25 6.26
C PHE A 77 -1.79 3.14 5.49
N ILE A 78 -1.16 2.54 4.48
CA ILE A 78 -1.77 1.44 3.71
C ILE A 78 -1.96 0.17 4.57
N ILE A 79 -0.99 -0.19 5.41
CA ILE A 79 -1.09 -1.34 6.33
C ILE A 79 -2.24 -1.15 7.32
N ASP A 80 -2.35 0.04 7.91
CA ASP A 80 -3.39 0.37 8.88
C ASP A 80 -4.79 0.27 8.26
N GLU A 81 -4.98 0.65 6.99
CA GLU A 81 -6.25 0.45 6.28
C GLU A 81 -6.55 -1.04 6.06
N VAL A 82 -5.53 -1.83 5.69
CA VAL A 82 -5.69 -3.28 5.48
C VAL A 82 -6.06 -4.01 6.78
N ILE A 83 -5.41 -3.66 7.90
CA ILE A 83 -5.71 -4.28 9.20
C ILE A 83 -7.14 -3.95 9.61
N ARG A 84 -7.57 -2.69 9.49
CA ARG A 84 -8.97 -2.29 9.74
C ARG A 84 -9.96 -3.05 8.87
N HIS A 85 -9.61 -3.34 7.62
CA HIS A 85 -10.45 -4.18 6.75
C HIS A 85 -10.57 -5.62 7.28
N HIS A 86 -9.46 -6.20 7.74
CA HIS A 86 -9.45 -7.57 8.28
C HIS A 86 -10.25 -7.68 9.59
N GLU A 87 -10.13 -6.69 10.47
CA GLU A 87 -10.91 -6.61 11.71
C GLU A 87 -12.42 -6.60 11.40
N ARG A 88 -12.86 -5.75 10.46
CA ARG A 88 -14.28 -5.70 10.04
C ARG A 88 -14.79 -6.99 9.42
N LEU A 89 -13.94 -7.76 8.74
CA LEU A 89 -14.32 -9.05 8.17
C LEU A 89 -14.52 -10.12 9.26
N ARG A 90 -13.78 -10.02 10.37
CA ARG A 90 -13.88 -10.95 11.50
C ARG A 90 -15.09 -10.69 12.39
N GLU A 91 -15.60 -9.45 12.41
CA GLU A 91 -16.81 -9.05 13.14
C GLU A 91 -18.12 -9.45 12.41
N ARG A 92 -18.03 -9.97 11.19
CA ARG A 92 -19.17 -10.43 10.38
C ARG A 92 -19.40 -11.92 10.54
#